data_AF-A0A6V7IQW3-F1
#
_entry.id   AF-A0A6V7IQW3-F1
#
_cell.length_a   1.000
_cell.length_b   1.000
_cell.length_c   1.000
_cell.angle_alpha   90.00
_cell.angle_beta   90.00
_cell.angle_gamma   90.00
#
_symmetry.space_group_name_H-M   'P 1'
#
loop_
_entity.id
_entity.type
_entity.pdbx_description
1 polymer ?
#
loop_
_entity_poly.entity_id
_entity_poly.type
_entity_poly.pdbx_seq_one_letter_code
_entity_poly.pdbx_strand_id
1 'polypeptide(L)' 'EIEEAHNWMYNLTEANLTPDKRPNWIRSYSFKEEYGLVDLSKESIRDLVFELVKGGPKAVAYH' A
#
# COMPACT_ATOMS: atom_id res chain seq x y z
N GLU A 1 4.89 6.37 -18.24
CA GLU A 1 5.11 5.26 -17.28
C GLU A 1 4.80 5.80 -15.89
N ILE A 2 4.24 5.00 -14.96
CA ILE A 2 3.94 5.46 -13.60
C ILE A 2 5.07 4.95 -12.70
N GLU A 3 5.83 5.86 -12.10
CA GLU A 3 7.01 5.50 -11.31
C GLU A 3 6.71 5.28 -9.82
N GLU A 4 5.64 5.90 -9.30
CA GLU A 4 5.27 5.79 -7.89
C GLU A 4 3.77 6.07 -7.64
N ALA A 5 3.19 5.33 -6.70
CA ALA A 5 1.83 5.54 -6.20
C ALA A 5 1.89 5.75 -4.69
N HIS A 6 1.34 6.87 -4.20
CA HIS A 6 1.30 7.18 -2.78
C HIS A 6 -0.12 7.02 -2.25
N ASN A 7 -0.28 6.22 -1.19
CA ASN A 7 -1.53 6.16 -0.45
C ASN A 7 -1.45 7.07 0.78
N TRP A 8 -2.47 7.86 1.00
CA TRP A 8 -2.64 8.70 2.18
C TRP A 8 -3.91 8.27 2.91
N MET A 9 -3.81 8.12 4.22
CA MET A 9 -4.95 7.76 5.07
C MET A 9 -5.12 8.77 6.20
N TYR A 10 -6.35 8.82 6.73
CA TYR A 10 -6.64 9.53 7.96
C TYR A 10 -7.19 8.54 8.98
N ASN A 11 -6.56 8.50 10.16
CA ASN A 11 -6.96 7.58 11.21
C ASN A 11 -8.27 8.06 11.86
N LEU A 12 -9.37 7.35 11.58
CA LEU A 12 -10.69 7.71 12.10
C LEU A 12 -10.80 7.56 13.63
N THR A 13 -10.00 6.72 14.26
CA THR A 13 -9.95 6.64 15.73
C THR A 13 -9.38 7.93 16.32
N GLU A 14 -8.29 8.47 15.74
CA GLU A 14 -7.75 9.78 16.14
C GLU A 14 -8.74 10.91 15.83
N ALA A 15 -9.38 10.85 14.66
CA ALA A 15 -10.40 11.82 14.24
C ALA A 15 -11.55 11.92 15.24
N ASN A 16 -12.04 10.77 15.69
CA ASN A 16 -13.14 10.70 16.65
C ASN A 16 -12.78 11.27 18.02
N LEU A 17 -11.50 11.25 18.40
CA LEU A 17 -11.01 11.84 19.65
C LEU A 17 -10.82 13.36 19.56
N THR A 18 -10.64 13.89 18.35
CA THR A 18 -10.32 15.31 18.13
C THR A 18 -11.12 15.92 16.96
N PRO A 19 -12.47 15.97 17.05
CA PRO A 19 -13.35 16.35 15.93
C PRO A 19 -13.14 17.80 15.44
N ASP A 20 -12.68 18.70 16.30
CA ASP A 20 -12.43 20.11 15.95
C ASP A 20 -11.02 20.36 15.40
N LYS A 21 -10.16 19.33 15.39
CA LYS A 21 -8.79 19.42 14.88
C LYS A 21 -8.77 19.03 13.40
N ARG A 22 -8.01 19.76 12.60
CA ARG A 22 -7.83 19.41 11.18
C ARG A 22 -7.17 18.03 11.04
N PRO A 23 -7.56 17.24 10.03
CA PRO A 23 -7.06 15.90 9.85
C PRO A 23 -5.55 15.90 9.58
N ASN A 24 -4.84 15.03 10.31
CA ASN A 24 -3.44 14.71 10.06
C ASN A 24 -3.38 13.55 9.05
N TRP A 25 -3.13 13.87 7.79
CA TRP A 25 -2.95 12.86 6.76
C TRP A 25 -1.58 12.20 6.91
N ILE A 26 -1.58 10.87 7.04
CA ILE A 26 -0.37 10.08 7.11
C ILE A 26 -0.17 9.30 5.81
N ARG A 27 1.08 9.19 5.35
CA ARG A 27 1.43 8.29 4.24
C ARG A 27 1.19 6.87 4.74
N SER A 28 0.27 6.17 4.07
CA SER A 28 -0.19 4.86 4.47
C SER A 28 0.86 3.79 4.20
N TYR A 29 1.22 3.57 2.93
CA TYR A 29 2.28 2.65 2.54
C TYR A 29 2.84 3.00 1.16
N SER A 30 4.01 2.45 0.84
CA SER A 30 4.59 2.44 -0.49
C SER A 30 4.37 1.05 -1.11
N PHE A 31 3.65 0.99 -2.22
CA PHE A 31 3.33 -0.29 -2.86
C PHE A 31 4.59 -1.08 -3.28
N LYS A 32 5.62 -0.36 -3.72
CA LYS A 32 6.92 -0.95 -4.08
C LYS A 32 7.62 -1.55 -2.86
N GLU A 33 7.63 -0.83 -1.74
CA GLU A 33 8.30 -1.32 -0.51
C GLU A 33 7.56 -2.52 0.08
N GLU A 34 6.23 -2.46 0.15
CA GLU A 34 5.40 -3.51 0.74
C GLU A 34 5.54 -4.85 0.00
N TYR A 35 5.58 -4.82 -1.33
CA TYR A 35 5.68 -6.02 -2.16
C TYR A 35 7.10 -6.32 -2.66
N GLY A 36 8.09 -5.51 -2.25
CA GLY A 36 9.49 -5.63 -2.68
C GLY A 36 9.67 -5.51 -4.19
N LEU A 37 8.94 -4.61 -4.85
CA LEU A 37 9.02 -4.38 -6.29
C LEU A 37 10.08 -3.33 -6.63
N VAL A 38 10.80 -3.56 -7.73
CA VAL A 38 11.77 -2.59 -8.28
C VAL A 38 11.06 -1.43 -8.96
N ASP A 39 9.92 -1.70 -9.62
CA ASP A 39 9.11 -0.71 -10.34
C ASP A 39 7.61 -1.10 -10.36
N LEU A 40 6.81 -0.24 -10.99
CA LEU A 40 5.37 -0.45 -11.22
C LEU A 40 5.06 -0.75 -12.70
N SER A 41 6.01 -1.32 -13.43
CA SER A 41 5.79 -1.76 -14.81
C SER A 41 4.72 -2.85 -14.88
N LYS A 42 4.13 -3.05 -16.06
CA LYS A 42 3.08 -4.07 -16.24
C LYS A 42 3.63 -5.48 -15.97
N GLU A 43 4.89 -5.70 -16.31
CA GLU A 43 5.64 -6.93 -16.12
C GLU A 43 5.80 -7.22 -14.62
N SER A 44 6.31 -6.27 -13.84
CA SER A 44 6.48 -6.40 -12.38
C SER A 44 5.17 -6.67 -11.66
N ILE A 45 4.08 -5.98 -12.05
CA ILE A 45 2.75 -6.20 -11.47
C ILE A 45 2.19 -7.57 -11.86
N ARG A 46 2.35 -8.00 -13.12
CA ARG A 46 1.89 -9.31 -13.57
C ARG A 46 2.58 -10.45 -12.80
N ASP A 47 3.89 -10.33 -12.61
CA ASP A 47 4.67 -11.35 -11.92
C ASP A 47 4.28 -11.42 -10.42
N LEU A 48 4.04 -10.27 -9.78
CA LEU A 48 3.46 -10.22 -8.43
C LEU A 48 2.10 -10.95 -8.36
N VAL A 49 1.19 -10.72 -9.31
CA VAL A 49 -0.12 -11.39 -9.34
C VAL A 49 0.05 -12.92 -9.40
N PHE A 50 0.99 -13.41 -10.20
CA PHE A 50 1.30 -14.84 -10.26
C PHE A 50 1.91 -15.39 -8.96
N GLU A 51 2.75 -14.62 -8.26
CA GLU A 51 3.26 -15.00 -6.93
C GLU A 51 2.13 -15.10 -5.89
N LEU A 52 1.21 -14.13 -5.89
CA LEU A 52 0.08 -14.09 -4.96
C LEU A 52 -0.88 -15.28 -5.18
N VAL A 53 -1.21 -15.61 -6.44
CA VAL A 53 -2.08 -16.74 -6.79
C VAL A 53 -1.48 -18.08 -6.39
N LYS A 54 -0.15 -18.21 -6.43
CA LYS A 54 0.54 -19.44 -6.01
C LYS A 54 0.59 -19.62 -4.49
N GLY A 55 0.04 -18.69 -3.71
CA GLY A 55 0.10 -18.72 -2.25
C GLY A 55 1.52 -18.55 -1.72
N GLY A 56 2.37 -17.84 -2.46
CA GLY A 56 3.74 -17.55 -2.04
C GLY A 56 3.78 -16.72 -0.76
N PRO A 57 4.96 -16.55 -0.13
CA PRO A 57 5.10 -15.84 1.14
C PRO A 57 4.52 -14.42 1.14
N LYS A 58 4.50 -13.72 -0.01
CA LYS A 58 3.88 -12.39 -0.16
C LYS A 58 2.34 -12.40 -0.12
N ALA A 59 1.70 -13.56 -0.33
CA ALA A 59 0.26 -13.70 -0.24
C ALA A 59 -0.24 -13.67 1.21
N VAL A 60 0.61 -14.02 2.18
CA VAL A 60 0.29 -14.06 3.61
C VAL A 60 0.46 -12.68 4.29
N ALA A 61 1.16 -11.75 3.64
CA ALA A 61 1.37 -10.38 4.14
C ALA A 61 0.09 -9.53 4.16
N TYR A 62 -1.01 -10.02 3.58
CA TYR A 62 -2.32 -9.36 3.59
C TYR A 62 -3.21 -9.95 4.69
N HIS A 63 -3.02 -9.51 5.93
CA HIS A 63 -3.92 -9.74 7.06
C HIS A 63 -4.20 -8.46 7.83
#